data_AF-A0A6L6GZ75-F1
#
_entry.id   AF-A0A6L6GZ75-F1
#
_cell.length_a   1.000
_cell.length_b   1.000
_cell.length_c   1.000
_cell.angle_alpha   90.00
_cell.angle_beta   90.00
_cell.angle_gamma   90.00
#
_symmetry.space_group_name_H-M   'P 1'
#
loop_
_entity.id
_entity.type
_entity.pdbx_description
1 polymer ?
#
loop_
_entity_poly.entity_id
_entity_poly.type
_entity_poly.pdbx_seq_one_letter_code
_entity_poly.pdbx_strand_id
1 'polypeptide(L)'
;MYKVQEVAKIAGVSVRTLHHYDSIGLLKPSSIGSNRYRYYNDEDLKSLQQILFLKELGFSLKKIQEAMTGGWDAVKALDINAALLKEKKERIEQLIQHTQLTKQELNGEIELSNEQRFSAFIGNKELPDVSIYETGLPAEAAAEVAPEPAVTPELEVETAPAPAPVKEEEDLEEINREADRIYNAVASLMHLPPDAAEVQSEMKAYYTLLDRFYACSPAMFKGLADLYAGDPRHGSNIERYRTGLAAYLKKAMYVYAESRQHA
;
A
#
# COMPACT_ATOMS: atom_id res chain seq x y z
N MET A 1 9.39 11.76 16.48
CA MET A 1 8.73 12.40 15.31
C MET A 1 9.20 11.64 14.09
N TYR A 2 8.26 11.19 13.26
CA TYR A 2 8.50 10.35 12.09
C TYR A 2 8.09 11.10 10.82
N LYS A 3 8.91 11.05 9.78
CA LYS A 3 8.56 11.51 8.44
C LYS A 3 7.50 10.59 7.84
N VAL A 4 6.71 11.11 6.89
CA VAL A 4 5.66 10.34 6.20
C VAL A 4 6.14 9.00 5.60
N GLN A 5 7.39 8.93 5.12
CA GLN A 5 7.97 7.69 4.57
C GLN A 5 8.26 6.65 5.66
N GLU A 6 8.75 7.08 6.82
CA GLU A 6 9.01 6.19 7.97
C GLU A 6 7.69 5.62 8.49
N VAL A 7 6.66 6.46 8.62
CA VAL A 7 5.31 6.02 9.03
C VAL A 7 4.73 5.02 8.02
N ALA A 8 4.86 5.31 6.72
CA ALA A 8 4.42 4.41 5.66
C ALA A 8 5.08 3.02 5.78
N LYS A 9 6.40 2.99 6.02
CA LYS A 9 7.17 1.76 6.21
C LYS A 9 6.74 1.00 7.47
N ILE A 10 6.61 1.69 8.61
CA ILE A 10 6.23 1.09 9.90
C ILE A 10 4.81 0.50 9.84
N ALA A 11 3.86 1.26 9.29
CA ALA A 11 2.45 0.87 9.26
C ALA A 11 2.08 -0.01 8.06
N GLY A 12 3.03 -0.30 7.15
CA GLY A 12 2.77 -1.11 5.96
C GLY A 12 1.78 -0.48 4.97
N VAL A 13 1.69 0.86 4.95
CA VAL A 13 0.78 1.61 4.05
C VAL A 13 1.57 2.47 3.07
N SER A 14 0.96 2.82 1.94
CA SER A 14 1.61 3.72 0.99
C SER A 14 1.65 5.17 1.50
N VAL A 15 2.67 5.93 1.12
CA VAL A 15 2.72 7.40 1.35
C VAL A 15 1.48 8.09 0.75
N ARG A 16 0.99 7.59 -0.40
CA ARG A 16 -0.25 8.08 -1.03
C ARG A 16 -1.46 7.90 -0.11
N THR A 17 -1.54 6.79 0.63
CA THR A 17 -2.60 6.53 1.60
C THR A 17 -2.55 7.56 2.74
N LEU A 18 -1.36 7.83 3.29
CA LEU A 18 -1.21 8.83 4.36
C LEU A 18 -1.55 10.24 3.88
N HIS A 19 -1.14 10.62 2.67
CA HIS A 19 -1.56 11.89 2.07
C HIS A 19 -3.06 11.95 1.82
N HIS A 20 -3.69 10.84 1.43
CA HIS A 20 -5.13 10.78 1.27
C HIS A 20 -5.84 10.98 2.61
N TYR A 21 -5.39 10.32 3.68
CA TYR A 21 -5.95 10.48 5.03
C TYR A 21 -5.81 11.91 5.54
N ASP A 22 -4.68 12.56 5.30
CA ASP A 22 -4.49 13.99 5.59
C ASP A 22 -5.48 14.87 4.79
N SER A 23 -5.64 14.60 3.48
CA SER A 23 -6.51 15.40 2.60
C SER A 23 -7.99 15.35 2.98
N ILE A 24 -8.47 14.22 3.51
CA ILE A 24 -9.85 14.05 3.98
C ILE A 24 -9.99 14.40 5.48
N GLY A 25 -8.90 14.76 6.14
CA GLY A 25 -8.85 15.12 7.55
C GLY A 25 -9.03 13.95 8.52
N LEU A 26 -8.79 12.71 8.06
CA LEU A 26 -8.88 11.50 8.86
C LEU A 26 -7.66 11.31 9.77
N LEU A 27 -6.47 11.58 9.26
CA LEU A 27 -5.22 11.55 10.03
C LEU A 27 -4.35 12.72 9.58
N LYS A 28 -4.16 13.69 10.47
CA LYS A 28 -3.33 14.86 10.20
C LYS A 28 -1.95 14.70 10.84
N PRO A 29 -0.88 15.17 10.19
CA PRO A 29 0.43 15.21 10.83
C PRO A 29 0.43 16.18 12.00
N SER A 30 1.08 15.82 13.11
CA SER A 30 1.31 16.71 14.24
C SER A 30 2.02 18.02 13.88
N SER A 31 2.88 18.00 12.87
CA SER A 31 3.51 19.23 12.37
C SER A 31 3.88 19.17 10.89
N ILE A 32 3.96 20.35 10.29
CA ILE A 32 4.47 20.55 8.93
C ILE A 32 5.74 21.39 9.07
N GLY A 33 6.88 20.84 8.66
CA GLY A 33 8.16 21.53 8.70
C GLY A 33 8.21 22.71 7.74
N SER A 34 9.20 23.59 7.91
CA SER A 34 9.45 24.74 7.02
C SER A 34 9.72 24.32 5.56
N ASN A 35 10.21 23.10 5.35
CA ASN A 35 10.39 22.43 4.06
C ASN A 35 9.10 21.81 3.47
N ARG A 36 7.95 22.01 4.12
CA ARG A 36 6.65 21.39 3.79
C ARG A 36 6.60 19.86 3.97
N TYR A 37 7.56 19.26 4.68
CA TYR A 37 7.47 17.85 5.07
C TYR A 37 6.52 17.66 6.25
N ARG A 38 5.83 16.51 6.23
CA ARG A 38 4.87 16.09 7.25
C ARG A 38 5.57 15.24 8.30
N TYR A 39 5.36 15.59 9.57
CA TYR A 39 5.90 14.88 10.71
C TYR A 39 4.78 14.39 11.62
N TYR A 40 4.87 13.11 11.98
CA TYR A 40 3.91 12.41 12.83
C TYR A 40 4.57 12.09 14.17
N ASN A 41 3.83 12.20 15.28
CA ASN A 41 4.29 11.76 16.60
C ASN A 41 3.71 10.39 16.96
N ASP A 42 4.05 9.87 18.14
CA ASP A 42 3.54 8.56 18.58
C ASP A 42 2.01 8.52 18.74
N GLU A 43 1.36 9.65 19.07
CA GLU A 43 -0.10 9.73 19.16
C GLU A 43 -0.78 9.65 17.78
N ASP A 44 -0.14 10.21 16.75
CA ASP A 44 -0.60 10.06 15.37
C ASP A 44 -0.46 8.59 14.91
N LEU A 45 0.60 7.90 15.32
CA LEU A 45 0.80 6.48 15.00
C LEU A 45 -0.22 5.59 15.71
N LYS A 46 -0.53 5.87 16.98
CA LYS A 46 -1.63 5.20 17.70
C LYS A 46 -2.98 5.45 17.01
N SER A 47 -3.24 6.68 16.59
CA SER A 47 -4.45 7.02 15.83
C SER A 47 -4.51 6.29 14.49
N LEU A 48 -3.39 6.21 13.77
CA LEU A 48 -3.26 5.44 12.54
C LEU A 48 -3.56 3.96 12.77
N GLN A 49 -3.05 3.36 13.85
CA GLN A 49 -3.32 1.97 14.20
C GLN A 49 -4.83 1.72 14.38
N GLN A 50 -5.55 2.62 15.07
CA GLN A 50 -7.00 2.51 15.24
C GLN A 50 -7.73 2.60 13.89
N ILE A 51 -7.34 3.54 13.03
CA ILE A 51 -7.89 3.67 11.66
C ILE A 51 -7.69 2.36 10.88
N LEU A 52 -6.54 1.71 11.01
CA LEU A 52 -6.23 0.47 10.31
C LEU A 52 -7.06 -0.72 10.84
N PHE A 53 -7.30 -0.82 12.15
CA PHE A 53 -8.20 -1.85 12.69
C PHE A 53 -9.62 -1.70 12.13
N LEU A 54 -10.17 -0.49 12.15
CA LEU A 54 -11.49 -0.22 11.59
C LEU A 54 -11.53 -0.45 10.07
N LYS A 55 -10.43 -0.15 9.39
CA LYS A 55 -10.32 -0.41 7.95
C LYS A 55 -10.33 -1.91 7.64
N GLU A 56 -9.65 -2.71 8.46
CA GLU A 56 -9.63 -4.17 8.35
C GLU A 56 -11.01 -4.77 8.65
N LEU A 57 -11.76 -4.19 9.59
CA LEU A 57 -13.17 -4.50 9.80
C LEU A 57 -14.07 -4.05 8.62
N GLY A 58 -13.54 -3.44 7.57
CA GLY A 58 -14.31 -3.12 6.37
C GLY A 58 -15.15 -1.84 6.47
N PHE A 59 -14.98 -1.05 7.54
CA PHE A 59 -15.63 0.25 7.63
C PHE A 59 -15.14 1.20 6.53
N SER A 60 -16.05 2.05 6.05
CA SER A 60 -15.71 3.09 5.08
C SER A 60 -14.94 4.23 5.77
N LEU A 61 -14.10 4.96 5.03
CA LEU A 61 -13.31 6.05 5.59
C LEU A 61 -14.18 7.14 6.25
N LYS A 62 -15.39 7.37 5.71
CA LYS A 62 -16.37 8.29 6.28
C LYS A 62 -16.85 7.80 7.66
N LYS A 63 -17.24 6.53 7.77
CA LYS A 63 -17.66 5.93 9.04
C LYS A 63 -16.53 5.90 10.07
N ILE A 64 -15.31 5.63 9.63
CA ILE A 64 -14.12 5.68 10.49
C ILE A 64 -13.93 7.11 11.04
N GLN A 65 -14.07 8.12 10.19
CA GLN A 65 -13.97 9.52 10.62
C GLN A 65 -15.03 9.86 11.67
N GLU A 66 -16.29 9.46 11.45
CA GLU A 66 -17.39 9.65 12.39
C GLU A 66 -17.06 9.02 13.76
N ALA A 67 -16.63 7.75 13.75
CA ALA A 67 -16.25 7.03 14.97
C ALA A 67 -15.11 7.72 15.74
N MET A 68 -14.06 8.16 15.04
CA MET A 68 -12.89 8.80 15.65
C MET A 68 -13.18 10.21 16.22
N THR A 69 -14.26 10.86 15.78
CA THR A 69 -14.65 12.20 16.28
C THR A 69 -15.56 12.17 17.51
N GLY A 70 -16.25 11.06 17.78
CA GLY A 70 -17.35 10.94 18.75
C GLY A 70 -16.96 10.57 20.19
N GLY A 71 -15.92 11.18 20.78
CA GLY A 71 -15.55 10.87 22.17
C GLY A 71 -14.97 9.46 22.35
N TRP A 72 -14.11 9.09 21.40
CA TRP A 72 -13.43 7.80 21.29
C TRP A 72 -12.74 7.36 22.60
N ASP A 73 -13.29 6.32 23.24
CA ASP A 73 -12.61 5.57 24.30
C ASP A 73 -11.77 4.47 23.63
N ALA A 74 -10.46 4.72 23.51
CA ALA A 74 -9.57 3.83 22.78
C ALA A 74 -9.52 2.40 23.34
N VAL A 75 -9.70 2.21 24.65
CA VAL A 75 -9.66 0.88 25.27
C VAL A 75 -10.94 0.12 24.92
N LYS A 76 -12.10 0.74 25.12
CA LYS A 76 -13.38 0.11 24.75
C LYS A 76 -13.47 -0.15 23.26
N ALA A 77 -12.97 0.76 22.43
CA ALA A 77 -12.96 0.56 20.99
C ALA A 77 -12.09 -0.62 20.57
N LEU A 78 -10.96 -0.86 21.27
CA LEU A 78 -10.14 -2.05 21.05
C LEU A 78 -10.88 -3.33 21.47
N ASP A 79 -11.60 -3.33 22.59
CA ASP A 79 -12.42 -4.49 23.00
C ASP A 79 -13.50 -4.80 21.97
N ILE A 80 -14.19 -3.77 21.47
CA ILE A 80 -15.18 -3.89 20.39
C ILE A 80 -14.53 -4.40 19.11
N ASN A 81 -13.38 -3.85 18.73
CA ASN A 81 -12.65 -4.29 17.54
C ASN A 81 -12.23 -5.76 17.65
N ALA A 82 -11.74 -6.19 18.82
CA ALA A 82 -11.36 -7.57 19.06
C ALA A 82 -12.55 -8.52 18.90
N ALA A 83 -13.72 -8.15 19.45
CA ALA A 83 -14.96 -8.89 19.28
C ALA A 83 -15.34 -9.06 17.81
N LEU A 84 -15.38 -7.95 17.06
CA LEU A 84 -15.75 -7.97 15.64
C LEU A 84 -14.73 -8.72 14.78
N LEU A 85 -13.45 -8.65 15.12
CA LEU A 85 -12.40 -9.41 14.44
C LEU A 85 -12.56 -10.92 14.70
N LYS A 86 -13.01 -11.33 15.89
CA LYS A 86 -13.31 -12.73 16.21
C LYS A 86 -14.50 -13.23 15.39
N GLU A 87 -15.59 -12.46 15.32
CA GLU A 87 -16.72 -12.80 14.44
C GLU A 87 -16.29 -12.90 12.96
N LYS A 88 -15.45 -11.97 12.48
CA LYS A 88 -14.89 -12.01 11.12
C LYS A 88 -14.00 -13.24 10.91
N LYS A 89 -13.20 -13.63 11.91
CA LYS A 89 -12.38 -14.85 11.86
C LYS A 89 -13.26 -16.09 11.71
N GLU A 90 -14.26 -16.25 12.57
CA GLU A 90 -15.18 -17.40 12.52
C GLU A 90 -15.90 -17.48 11.17
N ARG A 91 -16.31 -16.32 10.63
CA ARG A 91 -16.89 -16.21 9.29
C ARG A 91 -15.94 -16.71 8.20
N ILE A 92 -14.68 -16.30 8.24
CA ILE A 92 -13.65 -16.72 7.28
C ILE A 92 -13.39 -18.22 7.41
N GLU A 93 -13.30 -18.76 8.62
CA GLU A 93 -13.11 -20.19 8.87
C GLU A 93 -14.26 -21.02 8.29
N GLN A 94 -15.51 -20.57 8.46
CA GLN A 94 -16.68 -21.19 7.84
C GLN A 94 -16.59 -21.19 6.30
N LEU A 95 -16.15 -20.08 5.69
CA LEU A 95 -15.95 -19.99 4.24
C LEU A 95 -14.84 -20.92 3.74
N ILE A 96 -13.76 -21.06 4.50
CA ILE A 96 -12.66 -21.98 4.18
C ILE A 96 -13.17 -23.42 4.19
N GLN A 97 -13.89 -23.82 5.24
CA GLN A 97 -14.50 -25.16 5.34
C GLN A 97 -15.46 -25.41 4.18
N HIS A 98 -16.31 -24.45 3.84
CA HIS A 98 -17.26 -24.56 2.74
C HIS A 98 -16.57 -24.69 1.38
N THR A 99 -15.47 -23.95 1.18
CA THR A 99 -14.63 -24.07 -0.03
C THR A 99 -14.04 -25.48 -0.17
N GLN A 100 -13.61 -26.08 0.95
CA GLN A 100 -13.08 -27.45 0.97
C GLN A 100 -14.16 -28.48 0.64
N LEU A 101 -15.35 -28.36 1.22
CA LEU A 101 -16.49 -29.23 0.90
C LEU A 101 -16.90 -29.12 -0.57
N THR A 102 -16.96 -27.89 -1.10
CA THR A 102 -17.25 -27.65 -2.52
C THR A 102 -16.22 -28.32 -3.43
N LYS A 103 -14.93 -28.28 -3.05
CA LYS A 103 -13.87 -28.99 -3.78
C LYS A 103 -14.06 -30.51 -3.76
N GLN A 104 -14.42 -31.08 -2.61
CA GLN A 104 -14.69 -32.52 -2.48
C GLN A 104 -15.89 -32.94 -3.34
N GLU A 105 -16.95 -32.12 -3.40
CA GLU A 105 -18.09 -32.35 -4.28
C GLU A 105 -17.67 -32.34 -5.76
N LEU A 106 -16.89 -31.34 -6.19
CA LEU A 106 -16.40 -31.25 -7.57
C LEU A 106 -15.47 -32.40 -7.96
N ASN A 107 -14.78 -33.00 -6.98
CA ASN A 107 -13.99 -34.22 -7.17
C ASN A 107 -14.83 -35.50 -7.17
N GLY A 108 -16.14 -35.42 -6.86
CA GLY A 108 -17.03 -36.57 -6.75
C GLY A 108 -16.84 -37.40 -5.47
N GLU A 109 -16.18 -36.84 -4.45
CA GLU A 109 -15.93 -37.52 -3.17
C GLU A 109 -17.16 -37.50 -2.25
N ILE A 110 -17.97 -36.42 -2.35
CA ILE A 110 -19.20 -36.22 -1.60
C ILE A 110 -20.29 -35.65 -2.53
N GLU A 111 -21.54 -35.67 -2.07
CA GLU A 111 -22.66 -34.98 -2.73
C GLU A 111 -23.30 -34.03 -1.72
N LEU A 112 -23.38 -32.74 -2.06
CA LEU A 112 -23.98 -31.72 -1.20
C LEU A 112 -25.41 -31.42 -1.64
N SER A 113 -26.32 -31.22 -0.68
CA SER A 113 -27.63 -30.65 -0.96
C SER A 113 -27.51 -29.16 -1.32
N ASN A 114 -28.52 -28.58 -1.98
CA ASN A 114 -28.53 -27.14 -2.25
C ASN A 114 -28.47 -26.31 -0.97
N GLU A 115 -29.13 -26.75 0.10
CA GLU A 115 -29.07 -26.10 1.41
C GLU A 115 -27.64 -26.10 1.95
N GLN A 116 -26.91 -27.22 1.82
CA GLN A 116 -25.51 -27.32 2.23
C GLN A 116 -24.58 -26.46 1.36
N ARG A 117 -24.85 -26.33 0.05
CA ARG A 117 -24.09 -25.47 -0.87
C ARG A 117 -24.20 -23.98 -0.51
N PHE A 118 -25.28 -23.55 0.14
CA PHE A 118 -25.48 -22.15 0.50
C PHE A 118 -25.44 -21.86 2.00
N SER A 119 -25.28 -22.88 2.85
CA SER A 119 -25.33 -22.74 4.32
C SER A 119 -24.36 -21.69 4.86
N ALA A 120 -23.15 -21.60 4.30
CA ALA A 120 -22.15 -20.62 4.70
C ALA A 120 -22.49 -19.17 4.29
N PHE A 121 -23.55 -18.92 3.53
CA PHE A 121 -23.99 -17.57 3.13
C PHE A 121 -25.30 -17.17 3.80
N ILE A 122 -26.05 -18.13 4.34
CA ILE A 122 -27.30 -17.88 5.06
C ILE A 122 -26.97 -17.32 6.45
N GLY A 123 -27.59 -16.20 6.81
CA GLY A 123 -27.38 -15.57 8.12
C GLY A 123 -26.09 -14.74 8.22
N ASN A 124 -25.51 -14.33 7.09
CA ASN A 124 -24.40 -13.36 7.07
C ASN A 124 -24.86 -12.06 7.76
N LYS A 125 -24.55 -11.94 9.06
CA LYS A 125 -24.79 -10.71 9.80
C LYS A 125 -23.86 -9.65 9.20
N GLU A 126 -24.45 -8.59 8.66
CA GLU A 126 -23.66 -7.41 8.33
C GLU A 126 -22.97 -6.94 9.62
N LEU A 127 -21.72 -6.51 9.49
CA LEU A 127 -21.04 -5.89 10.60
C LEU A 127 -21.88 -4.72 11.13
N PRO A 128 -21.99 -4.57 12.46
CA PRO A 128 -22.80 -3.52 13.04
C PRO A 128 -22.24 -2.14 12.68
N ASP A 129 -23.12 -1.13 12.71
CA ASP A 129 -22.75 0.24 12.36
C ASP A 129 -21.74 0.84 13.33
N VAL A 130 -21.03 1.89 12.95
CA VAL A 130 -20.03 2.55 13.81
C VAL A 130 -20.64 3.18 15.07
N SER A 131 -21.97 3.32 15.15
CA SER A 131 -22.63 3.69 16.40
C SER A 131 -22.32 2.75 17.58
N ILE A 132 -21.87 1.51 17.33
CA ILE A 132 -21.44 0.59 18.41
C ILE A 132 -20.33 1.15 19.29
N TYR A 133 -19.48 2.03 18.76
CA TYR A 133 -18.41 2.64 19.55
C TYR A 133 -18.96 3.64 20.58
N GLU A 134 -20.19 4.13 20.37
CA GLU A 134 -20.92 4.96 21.33
C GLU A 134 -21.85 4.13 22.22
N THR A 135 -22.57 3.16 21.65
CA THR A 135 -23.59 2.38 22.36
C THR A 135 -23.04 1.19 23.13
N GLY A 136 -21.83 0.74 22.79
CA GLY A 136 -21.25 -0.52 23.25
C GLY A 136 -21.78 -1.75 22.50
N LEU A 137 -21.14 -2.89 22.76
CA LEU A 137 -21.57 -4.20 22.26
C LEU A 137 -22.93 -4.58 22.85
N PRO A 138 -23.83 -5.22 22.08
CA PRO A 138 -25.02 -5.86 22.63
C PRO A 138 -24.65 -6.84 23.74
N ALA A 139 -25.51 -6.98 24.76
CA ALA A 139 -25.24 -7.81 25.95
C ALA A 139 -24.90 -9.28 25.61
N GLU A 140 -25.46 -9.80 24.52
CA GLU A 140 -25.21 -11.15 24.01
C GLU A 140 -23.77 -11.30 23.48
N ALA A 141 -23.26 -10.30 22.74
CA ALA A 141 -21.89 -10.29 22.21
C ALA A 141 -20.86 -9.97 23.30
N ALA A 142 -21.21 -9.11 24.27
CA ALA A 142 -20.32 -8.75 25.38
C ALA A 142 -19.98 -9.95 26.29
N ALA A 143 -20.86 -10.96 26.39
CA ALA A 143 -20.63 -12.17 27.18
C ALA A 143 -19.59 -13.13 26.55
N GLU A 144 -19.46 -13.13 25.22
CA GLU A 144 -18.46 -13.94 24.49
C GLU A 144 -17.08 -13.27 24.43
N VAL A 145 -17.02 -11.97 24.72
CA VAL A 145 -15.80 -11.14 24.78
C VAL A 145 -15.21 -11.15 26.20
N ALA A 146 -15.61 -12.11 27.04
CA ALA A 146 -14.91 -12.35 28.30
C ALA A 146 -13.41 -12.48 27.99
N PRO A 147 -12.52 -11.74 28.69
CA PRO A 147 -11.12 -11.72 28.36
C PRO A 147 -10.62 -13.15 28.44
N GLU A 148 -10.27 -13.72 27.29
CA GLU A 148 -9.39 -14.89 27.30
C GLU A 148 -8.17 -14.46 28.14
N PRO A 149 -7.71 -15.31 29.09
CA PRO A 149 -6.59 -14.96 29.93
C PRO A 149 -5.52 -14.42 29.01
N ALA A 150 -4.99 -13.22 29.29
CA ALA A 150 -4.03 -12.55 28.45
C ALA A 150 -2.91 -13.54 28.14
N VAL A 151 -3.03 -14.23 27.02
CA VAL A 151 -1.92 -14.87 26.37
C VAL A 151 -1.17 -13.63 25.98
N THR A 152 -0.17 -13.23 26.76
CA THR A 152 0.97 -12.58 26.16
C THR A 152 1.43 -13.64 25.18
N PRO A 153 1.17 -13.51 23.86
CA PRO A 153 2.11 -14.16 23.00
C PRO A 153 3.42 -13.54 23.47
N GLU A 154 4.45 -14.33 23.75
CA GLU A 154 5.75 -13.81 23.42
C GLU A 154 5.57 -13.41 21.96
N LEU A 155 5.37 -12.11 21.72
CA LEU A 155 5.58 -11.51 20.43
C LEU A 155 7.09 -11.68 20.28
N GLU A 156 7.50 -12.91 19.97
CA GLU A 156 8.46 -13.15 18.93
C GLU A 156 7.87 -12.36 17.76
N VAL A 157 8.24 -11.08 17.73
CA VAL A 157 8.46 -10.41 16.48
C VAL A 157 9.48 -11.34 15.85
N GLU A 158 8.99 -12.34 15.11
CA GLU A 158 9.72 -12.89 14.01
C GLU A 158 10.05 -11.65 13.23
N THR A 159 11.25 -11.13 13.48
CA THR A 159 11.90 -10.22 12.59
C THR A 159 11.94 -11.05 11.34
N ALA A 160 10.96 -10.83 10.44
CA ALA A 160 11.01 -11.35 9.10
C ALA A 160 12.47 -11.18 8.69
N PRO A 161 13.18 -12.26 8.29
CA PRO A 161 14.61 -12.23 8.05
C PRO A 161 14.86 -10.94 7.29
N ALA A 162 15.66 -10.05 7.90
CA ALA A 162 15.81 -8.68 7.43
C ALA A 162 15.85 -8.74 5.91
N PRO A 163 14.92 -8.04 5.21
CA PRO A 163 14.84 -8.15 3.75
C PRO A 163 16.28 -8.07 3.25
N ALA A 164 16.70 -9.11 2.51
CA ALA A 164 18.09 -9.32 2.08
C ALA A 164 18.70 -7.96 1.80
N PRO A 165 19.85 -7.63 2.44
CA PRO A 165 20.26 -6.26 2.74
C PRO A 165 19.76 -5.35 1.64
N VAL A 166 18.70 -4.61 1.95
CA VAL A 166 18.26 -3.51 1.09
C VAL A 166 19.53 -2.74 0.86
N LYS A 167 19.97 -2.62 -0.40
CA LYS A 167 21.11 -1.77 -0.78
C LYS A 167 20.96 -0.51 0.08
N GLU A 168 21.99 -0.21 0.88
CA GLU A 168 22.01 0.85 1.91
C GLU A 168 21.04 1.95 1.54
N GLU A 169 20.13 2.39 2.44
CA GLU A 169 19.11 3.41 2.18
C GLU A 169 19.76 4.65 1.54
N GLU A 170 19.89 4.62 0.22
CA GLU A 170 20.38 5.71 -0.59
C GLU A 170 19.33 6.79 -0.45
N ASP A 171 19.80 7.99 -0.09
CA ASP A 171 18.93 9.11 0.21
C ASP A 171 17.90 9.26 -0.91
N LEU A 172 16.62 8.99 -0.61
CA LEU A 172 15.55 9.11 -1.59
C LEU A 172 15.51 10.53 -2.17
N GLU A 173 16.02 11.53 -1.44
CA GLU A 173 16.21 12.89 -1.96
C GLU A 173 17.34 12.96 -3.00
N GLU A 174 18.42 12.19 -2.85
CA GLU A 174 19.48 12.05 -3.86
C GLU A 174 18.97 11.33 -5.10
N ILE A 175 18.22 10.24 -4.93
CA ILE A 175 17.67 9.49 -6.06
C ILE A 175 16.66 10.33 -6.84
N ASN A 176 15.74 11.01 -6.17
CA ASN A 176 14.77 11.88 -6.83
C ASN A 176 15.48 13.05 -7.53
N ARG A 177 16.52 13.62 -6.91
CA ARG A 177 17.33 14.68 -7.52
C ARG A 177 18.07 14.20 -8.76
N GLU A 178 18.59 12.98 -8.75
CA GLU A 178 19.26 12.38 -9.91
C GLU A 178 18.25 12.09 -11.03
N ALA A 179 17.06 11.56 -10.71
CA ALA A 179 15.98 11.39 -11.68
C ALA A 179 15.55 12.74 -12.29
N ASP A 180 15.35 13.77 -11.46
CA ASP A 180 15.02 15.12 -11.90
C ASP A 180 16.12 15.71 -12.79
N ARG A 181 17.39 15.52 -12.44
CA ARG A 181 18.55 15.94 -13.23
C ARG A 181 18.51 15.31 -14.62
N ILE A 182 18.32 13.99 -14.69
CA ILE A 182 18.25 13.23 -15.94
C ILE A 182 17.09 13.72 -16.81
N TYR A 183 15.87 13.84 -16.25
CA TYR A 183 14.73 14.30 -17.04
C TYR A 183 14.91 15.73 -17.57
N ASN A 184 15.46 16.64 -16.76
CA ASN A 184 15.77 18.00 -17.22
C ASN A 184 16.87 18.01 -18.29
N ALA A 185 17.91 17.21 -18.13
CA ALA A 185 18.98 17.09 -19.12
C ALA A 185 18.43 16.58 -20.46
N VAL A 186 17.70 15.46 -20.46
CA VAL A 186 17.09 14.91 -21.67
C VAL A 186 16.10 15.88 -22.29
N ALA A 187 15.28 16.57 -21.48
CA ALA A 187 14.36 17.59 -21.96
C ALA A 187 15.09 18.73 -22.71
N SER A 188 16.26 19.14 -22.24
CA SER A 188 17.09 20.14 -22.93
C SER A 188 17.69 19.63 -24.24
N LEU A 189 17.98 18.32 -24.31
CA LEU A 189 18.60 17.64 -25.45
C LEU A 189 17.60 17.15 -26.51
N MET A 190 16.29 17.32 -26.32
CA MET A 190 15.26 16.85 -27.29
C MET A 190 15.38 17.45 -28.72
N HIS A 191 16.25 18.43 -28.94
CA HIS A 191 16.57 18.96 -30.27
C HIS A 191 17.58 18.09 -31.04
N LEU A 192 18.27 17.18 -30.35
CA LEU A 192 19.20 16.20 -30.90
C LEU A 192 18.47 14.89 -31.23
N PRO A 193 19.02 14.04 -32.13
CA PRO A 193 18.45 12.73 -32.39
C PRO A 193 18.61 11.82 -31.15
N PRO A 194 17.70 10.86 -30.93
CA PRO A 194 17.72 10.02 -29.72
C PRO A 194 18.98 9.16 -29.55
N ASP A 195 19.73 8.89 -30.62
CA ASP A 195 20.98 8.13 -30.65
C ASP A 195 22.23 8.99 -30.46
N ALA A 196 22.08 10.32 -30.32
CA ALA A 196 23.19 11.22 -30.04
C ALA A 196 23.94 10.79 -28.76
N ALA A 197 25.26 10.94 -28.76
CA ALA A 197 26.12 10.49 -27.66
C ALA A 197 25.75 11.14 -26.32
N GLU A 198 25.37 12.41 -26.35
CA GLU A 198 24.91 13.18 -25.19
C GLU A 198 23.62 12.61 -24.61
N VAL A 199 22.67 12.24 -25.47
CA VAL A 199 21.38 11.64 -25.06
C VAL A 199 21.60 10.23 -24.51
N GLN A 200 22.46 9.45 -25.16
CA GLN A 200 22.78 8.08 -24.73
C GLN A 200 23.59 8.05 -23.42
N SER A 201 24.36 9.10 -23.12
CA SER A 201 25.01 9.30 -21.82
C SER A 201 24.00 9.53 -20.69
N GLU A 202 22.87 10.17 -20.96
CA GLU A 202 21.77 10.29 -20.00
C GLU A 202 21.00 8.97 -19.87
N MET A 203 20.83 8.20 -20.97
CA MET A 203 20.16 6.89 -20.93
C MET A 203 20.96 5.85 -20.15
N LYS A 204 22.27 5.71 -20.43
CA LYS A 204 23.30 5.97 -19.42
C LYS A 204 22.95 5.84 -17.94
N ALA A 205 23.00 7.02 -17.33
CA ALA A 205 22.69 7.31 -15.95
C ALA A 205 21.29 6.81 -15.57
N TYR A 206 20.29 6.93 -16.46
CA TYR A 206 18.93 6.50 -16.16
C TYR A 206 18.81 4.98 -15.99
N TYR A 207 19.48 4.22 -16.84
CA TYR A 207 19.54 2.77 -16.72
C TYR A 207 20.24 2.37 -15.42
N THR A 208 21.37 2.99 -15.09
CA THR A 208 22.09 2.74 -13.83
C THR A 208 21.24 3.12 -12.61
N LEU A 209 20.49 4.21 -12.69
CA LEU A 209 19.56 4.61 -11.63
C LEU A 209 18.44 3.58 -11.43
N LEU A 210 17.84 3.07 -12.51
CA LEU A 210 16.79 2.05 -12.42
C LEU A 210 17.33 0.69 -11.95
N ASP A 211 18.58 0.36 -12.27
CA ASP A 211 19.26 -0.86 -11.81
C ASP A 211 19.50 -0.88 -10.28
N ARG A 212 19.39 0.27 -9.62
CA ARG A 212 19.41 0.36 -8.15
C ARG A 212 18.14 -0.27 -7.56
N PHE A 213 16.99 -0.08 -8.20
CA PHE A 213 15.66 -0.50 -7.70
C PHE A 213 15.20 -1.87 -8.19
N TYR A 214 15.54 -2.20 -9.43
CA TYR A 214 15.16 -3.45 -10.09
C TYR A 214 16.41 -4.04 -10.71
N ALA A 215 16.52 -5.37 -10.84
CA ALA A 215 17.54 -5.96 -11.71
C ALA A 215 17.20 -5.56 -13.16
N CYS A 216 17.75 -4.42 -13.61
CA CYS A 216 17.32 -3.75 -14.82
C CYS A 216 17.93 -4.46 -16.01
N SER A 217 17.15 -5.29 -16.67
CA SER A 217 17.52 -5.88 -17.95
C SER A 217 17.18 -4.94 -19.11
N PRO A 218 17.84 -5.06 -20.27
CA PRO A 218 17.48 -4.28 -21.46
C PRO A 218 16.01 -4.46 -21.87
N ALA A 219 15.44 -5.65 -21.65
CA ALA A 219 14.02 -5.92 -21.91
C ALA A 219 13.10 -5.15 -20.94
N MET A 220 13.44 -5.11 -19.65
CA MET A 220 12.70 -4.32 -18.65
C MET A 220 12.76 -2.83 -18.98
N PHE A 221 13.92 -2.33 -19.38
CA PHE A 221 14.10 -0.92 -19.76
C PHE A 221 13.20 -0.53 -20.95
N LYS A 222 13.10 -1.39 -21.97
CA LYS A 222 12.13 -1.20 -23.08
C LYS A 222 10.67 -1.25 -22.60
N GLY A 223 10.34 -2.16 -21.68
CA GLY A 223 9.00 -2.24 -21.10
C GLY A 223 8.57 -0.98 -20.34
N LEU A 224 9.49 -0.38 -19.58
CA LEU A 224 9.26 0.89 -18.90
C LEU A 224 9.07 2.04 -19.90
N ALA A 225 9.86 2.07 -20.97
CA ALA A 225 9.71 3.03 -22.05
C ALA A 225 8.32 2.97 -22.70
N ASP A 226 7.78 1.77 -22.92
CA ASP A 226 6.42 1.57 -23.44
C ASP A 226 5.36 2.04 -22.46
N LEU A 227 5.52 1.72 -21.17
CA LEU A 227 4.59 2.15 -20.11
C LEU A 227 4.51 3.68 -20.03
N TYR A 228 5.64 4.36 -20.05
CA TYR A 228 5.69 5.82 -19.93
C TYR A 228 5.04 6.54 -21.12
N ALA A 229 5.23 6.03 -22.34
CA ALA A 229 4.62 6.62 -23.53
C ALA A 229 3.15 6.20 -23.74
N GLY A 230 2.74 5.05 -23.21
CA GLY A 230 1.42 4.45 -23.45
C GLY A 230 0.36 4.71 -22.39
N ASP A 231 0.75 4.97 -21.13
CA ASP A 231 -0.19 5.22 -20.03
C ASP A 231 -0.02 6.64 -19.45
N PRO A 232 -1.01 7.55 -19.62
CA PRO A 232 -0.96 8.90 -19.06
C PRO A 232 -0.74 8.96 -17.55
N ARG A 233 -1.12 7.92 -16.79
CA ARG A 233 -0.89 7.86 -15.34
C ARG A 233 0.59 7.72 -14.98
N HIS A 234 1.38 7.15 -15.87
CA HIS A 234 2.82 6.96 -15.71
C HIS A 234 3.63 8.03 -16.46
N GLY A 235 3.15 8.45 -17.64
CA GLY A 235 3.79 9.49 -18.46
C GLY A 235 3.60 10.92 -17.95
N SER A 236 2.53 11.22 -17.21
CA SER A 236 2.23 12.58 -16.73
C SER A 236 3.34 13.20 -15.84
N ASN A 237 4.04 12.37 -15.06
CA ASN A 237 5.20 12.80 -14.27
C ASN A 237 6.42 13.15 -15.13
N ILE A 238 6.51 12.63 -16.36
CA ILE A 238 7.61 12.89 -17.30
C ILE A 238 7.24 14.09 -18.20
N GLU A 239 5.97 14.19 -18.61
CA GLU A 239 5.47 15.31 -19.43
C GLU A 239 5.57 16.67 -18.73
N ARG A 240 5.72 16.71 -17.40
CA ARG A 240 5.93 17.96 -16.64
C ARG A 240 7.24 18.69 -16.97
N TYR A 241 8.27 17.99 -17.46
CA TYR A 241 9.57 18.62 -17.75
C TYR A 241 9.60 19.25 -19.14
N ARG A 242 8.97 18.61 -20.13
CA ARG A 242 8.77 19.16 -21.48
C ARG A 242 7.72 18.34 -22.22
N THR A 243 6.84 19.02 -22.95
CA THR A 243 5.83 18.37 -23.79
C THR A 243 6.49 17.47 -24.83
N GLY A 244 6.03 16.22 -24.91
CA GLY A 244 6.54 15.20 -25.81
C GLY A 244 7.77 14.45 -25.29
N LEU A 245 8.18 14.70 -24.04
CA LEU A 245 9.35 14.05 -23.44
C LEU A 245 9.13 12.54 -23.29
N ALA A 246 7.94 12.05 -22.92
CA ALA A 246 7.74 10.61 -22.74
C ALA A 246 7.92 9.83 -24.06
N ALA A 247 7.43 10.38 -25.16
CA ALA A 247 7.59 9.79 -26.49
C ALA A 247 9.06 9.84 -26.97
N TYR A 248 9.79 10.92 -26.66
CA TYR A 248 11.21 11.04 -26.97
C TYR A 248 12.06 10.07 -26.13
N LEU A 249 11.80 10.02 -24.82
CA LEU A 249 12.46 9.14 -23.85
C LEU A 249 12.31 7.68 -24.29
N LYS A 250 11.12 7.28 -24.76
CA LYS A 250 10.90 5.93 -25.31
C LYS A 250 11.89 5.58 -26.41
N LYS A 251 12.08 6.46 -27.39
CA LYS A 251 13.01 6.23 -28.51
C LYS A 251 14.45 6.12 -28.02
N ALA A 252 14.87 7.03 -27.13
CA ALA A 252 16.23 7.05 -26.59
C ALA A 252 16.54 5.80 -25.75
N MET A 253 15.58 5.35 -24.93
CA MET A 253 15.70 4.14 -24.10
C MET A 253 15.82 2.86 -24.95
N TYR A 254 15.09 2.80 -26.06
CA TYR A 254 15.16 1.66 -26.99
C TYR A 254 16.55 1.53 -27.63
N VAL A 255 17.10 2.64 -28.15
CA VAL A 255 18.46 2.67 -28.73
C VAL A 255 19.49 2.20 -27.71
N TYR A 256 19.38 2.70 -26.48
CA TYR A 256 20.30 2.32 -25.42
C TYR A 256 20.22 0.83 -25.05
N ALA A 257 19.00 0.29 -24.90
CA ALA A 257 18.78 -1.12 -24.61
C ALA A 257 19.33 -2.04 -25.71
N GLU A 258 19.25 -1.62 -26.98
CA GLU A 258 19.77 -2.38 -28.13
C GLU A 258 21.30 -2.41 -28.14
N SER A 259 21.94 -1.28 -27.82
CA SER A 259 23.42 -1.22 -27.68
C SER A 259 23.95 -2.17 -26.59
N ARG A 260 23.12 -2.51 -25.60
CA ARG A 260 23.43 -3.38 -24.47
C ARG A 260 23.21 -4.88 -24.73
N GLN A 261 22.47 -5.23 -25.79
CA GLN A 261 22.26 -6.63 -26.20
C GLN A 261 23.41 -7.17 -27.08
N HIS A 262 24.27 -6.28 -27.57
CA HIS A 262 25.39 -6.59 -28.48
C HIS A 262 26.78 -6.32 -27.87
N ALA A 263 26.83 -6.04 -26.56
CA ALA A 263 28.06 -5.81 -25.78
C ALA A 263 28.28 -6.95 -24.80
#